data_AF-A0A6A4E1R3-F1
#
_entry.id   AF-A0A6A4E1R3-F1
#
_cell.length_a   1.000
_cell.length_b   1.000
_cell.length_c   1.000
_cell.angle_alpha   90.00
_cell.angle_beta   90.00
_cell.angle_gamma   90.00
#
_symmetry.space_group_name_H-M   'P 1'
#
loop_
_entity.id
_entity.type
_entity.pdbx_description
1 polymer ?
#
loop_
_entity_poly.entity_id
_entity_poly.type
_entity_poly.pdbx_seq_one_letter_code
_entity_poly.pdbx_strand_id
1 'polypeptide(L)'
;MPLRQQITDAYEEDAFYAAIIRYLHNPTADTLAKLTRPTRDAITRYDLDGDLLTYAIDTFDTPRVVIPADDDLRARLVHEYHDAPAGGHLGREKTFAALSRDFFWPRMYK
;
A
#
# COMPACT_ATOMS: atom_id res chain seq x y z
N MET A 1 -10.52 -15.66 2.23
CA MET A 1 -10.80 -14.75 1.10
C MET A 1 -9.51 -14.51 0.33
N PRO A 2 -9.53 -14.22 -0.98
CA PRO A 2 -8.33 -13.84 -1.74
C PRO A 2 -7.66 -12.59 -1.14
N LEU A 3 -6.31 -12.51 -1.18
CA LEU A 3 -5.56 -11.38 -0.61
C LEU A 3 -6.01 -10.03 -1.19
N ARG A 4 -6.22 -9.97 -2.51
CA ARG A 4 -6.72 -8.77 -3.20
C ARG A 4 -8.01 -8.25 -2.57
N GLN A 5 -9.00 -9.13 -2.37
CA GLN A 5 -10.29 -8.74 -1.80
C GLN A 5 -10.13 -8.20 -0.37
N GLN A 6 -9.28 -8.83 0.44
CA GLN A 6 -9.04 -8.35 1.81
C GLN A 6 -8.41 -6.96 1.83
N ILE A 7 -7.47 -6.67 0.91
CA ILE A 7 -6.86 -5.35 0.77
C ILE A 7 -7.91 -4.31 0.37
N THR A 8 -8.75 -4.64 -0.62
CA THR A 8 -9.77 -3.72 -1.12
C THR A 8 -10.83 -3.43 -0.07
N ASP A 9 -11.29 -4.44 0.67
CA ASP A 9 -12.26 -4.29 1.76
C ASP A 9 -11.67 -3.40 2.87
N ALA A 10 -10.39 -3.61 3.22
CA ALA A 10 -9.72 -2.82 4.23
C ALA A 10 -9.46 -1.35 3.82
N TYR A 11 -9.55 -1.00 2.53
CA TYR A 11 -9.54 0.40 2.11
C TYR A 11 -10.79 1.16 2.57
N GLU A 12 -11.94 0.50 2.70
CA GLU A 12 -13.17 1.15 3.13
C GLU A 12 -13.09 1.61 4.60
N GLU A 13 -12.37 0.86 5.43
CA GLU A 13 -12.13 1.16 6.84
C GLU A 13 -10.99 2.17 7.05
N ASP A 14 -10.10 2.34 6.05
CA ASP A 14 -9.01 3.31 6.08
C ASP A 14 -9.42 4.63 5.41
N ALA A 15 -9.96 5.56 6.22
CA ALA A 15 -10.40 6.87 5.73
C ALA A 15 -9.33 7.66 4.96
N PHE A 16 -8.04 7.41 5.23
CA PHE A 16 -6.94 8.07 4.52
C PHE A 16 -6.82 7.53 3.09
N TYR A 17 -6.75 6.21 2.92
CA TYR A 17 -6.67 5.60 1.59
C TYR A 17 -7.99 5.68 0.81
N ALA A 18 -9.13 5.58 1.49
CA ALA A 18 -10.45 5.80 0.89
C ALA A 18 -10.56 7.18 0.23
N ALA A 19 -9.99 8.22 0.85
CA ALA A 19 -9.99 9.57 0.28
C ALA A 19 -9.13 9.66 -0.99
N ILE A 20 -7.96 9.00 -1.00
CA ILE A 20 -7.07 8.94 -2.18
C ILE A 20 -7.76 8.20 -3.31
N ILE A 21 -8.33 7.02 -3.06
CA ILE A 21 -9.04 6.21 -4.06
C ILE A 21 -10.22 6.99 -4.64
N ARG A 22 -11.00 7.68 -3.80
CA ARG A 22 -12.10 8.54 -4.25
C ARG A 22 -11.62 9.66 -5.18
N TYR A 23 -10.47 10.27 -4.89
CA TYR A 23 -9.88 11.27 -5.79
C TYR A 23 -9.43 10.65 -7.12
N LEU A 24 -8.76 9.49 -7.10
CA LEU A 24 -8.28 8.84 -8.32
C LEU A 24 -9.43 8.41 -9.24
N HIS A 25 -10.56 7.97 -8.68
CA HIS A 25 -11.76 7.68 -9.48
C HIS A 25 -12.43 8.93 -10.08
N ASN A 26 -12.33 10.08 -9.43
CA ASN A 26 -12.99 11.31 -9.87
C ASN A 26 -12.16 12.55 -9.51
N PRO A 27 -11.10 12.86 -10.27
CA PRO A 27 -10.13 13.90 -9.92
C PRO A 27 -10.72 15.30 -10.12
N THR A 28 -11.39 15.81 -9.10
CA THR A 28 -12.00 17.14 -9.06
C THR A 28 -11.41 17.99 -7.93
N ALA A 29 -11.64 19.31 -7.98
CA ALA A 29 -11.23 20.22 -6.91
C ALA A 29 -11.83 19.85 -5.55
N ASP A 30 -13.08 19.36 -5.51
CA ASP A 30 -13.75 18.92 -4.28
C ASP A 30 -13.08 17.68 -3.68
N THR A 31 -12.84 16.65 -4.49
CA THR A 31 -12.15 15.44 -4.05
C THR A 31 -10.70 15.72 -3.65
N LEU A 32 -10.03 16.64 -4.33
CA LEU A 32 -8.68 17.07 -4.00
C LEU A 32 -8.63 17.84 -2.67
N ALA A 33 -9.64 18.67 -2.39
CA ALA A 33 -9.74 19.43 -1.15
C ALA A 33 -9.90 18.54 0.09
N LYS A 34 -10.46 17.33 -0.07
CA LYS A 34 -10.58 16.32 0.99
C LYS A 34 -9.25 15.67 1.36
N LEU A 35 -8.22 15.81 0.53
CA LEU A 35 -6.87 15.28 0.81
C LEU A 35 -6.07 16.24 1.70
N THR A 36 -5.27 15.67 2.61
CA THR A 36 -4.31 16.46 3.39
C THR A 36 -3.27 17.11 2.45
N ARG A 37 -2.65 18.22 2.89
CA ARG A 37 -1.64 18.92 2.07
C ARG A 37 -0.46 18.00 1.67
N PRO A 38 0.16 17.23 2.59
CA PRO A 38 1.21 16.28 2.20
C PRO A 38 0.75 15.22 1.18
N THR A 39 -0.50 14.75 1.30
CA THR A 39 -1.06 13.79 0.34
C THR A 39 -1.23 14.42 -1.04
N ARG A 40 -1.69 15.67 -1.12
CA ARG A 40 -1.81 16.41 -2.38
C ARG A 40 -0.47 16.60 -3.06
N ASP A 41 0.55 16.97 -2.30
CA ASP A 41 1.91 17.18 -2.82
C ASP A 41 2.53 15.88 -3.39
N ALA A 42 2.07 14.73 -2.91
CA ALA A 42 2.52 13.40 -3.34
C ALA A 42 1.48 12.64 -4.18
N ILE A 43 0.39 13.27 -4.63
CA ILE A 43 -0.75 12.53 -5.21
C ILE A 43 -0.39 11.80 -6.51
N THR A 44 0.57 12.35 -7.28
CA THR A 44 1.08 11.74 -8.51
C THR A 44 1.88 10.46 -8.28
N ARG A 45 2.18 10.13 -7.02
CA ARG A 45 2.81 8.86 -6.64
C ARG A 45 1.81 7.74 -6.42
N TYR A 46 0.52 8.06 -6.39
CA TYR A 46 -0.55 7.08 -6.24
C TYR A 46 -1.26 6.86 -7.56
N ASP A 47 -1.59 5.61 -7.85
CA ASP A 47 -2.40 5.22 -9.00
C ASP A 47 -3.28 4.00 -8.68
N LEU A 48 -4.25 3.68 -9.52
CA LEU A 48 -5.12 2.51 -9.40
C LEU A 48 -4.76 1.43 -10.42
N ASP A 49 -4.43 0.23 -9.94
CA ASP A 49 -4.39 -1.00 -10.76
C ASP A 49 -5.71 -1.77 -10.55
N GLY A 50 -6.71 -1.39 -11.34
CA GLY A 50 -8.10 -1.76 -11.11
C GLY A 50 -8.61 -1.16 -9.80
N ASP A 51 -8.71 -2.00 -8.78
CA ASP A 51 -9.27 -1.72 -7.46
C ASP A 51 -8.17 -1.70 -6.37
N LEU A 52 -6.92 -2.01 -6.74
CA LEU A 52 -5.77 -1.87 -5.85
C LEU A 52 -5.15 -0.49 -5.97
N LEU A 53 -4.94 0.16 -4.82
CA LEU A 53 -4.14 1.38 -4.75
C LEU A 53 -2.66 1.01 -4.84
N THR A 54 -1.93 1.69 -5.70
CA THR A 54 -0.48 1.50 -5.87
C THR A 54 0.28 2.77 -5.52
N TYR A 55 1.55 2.61 -5.14
CA TYR A 55 2.46 3.70 -4.83
C TYR A 55 3.82 3.52 -5.54
N ALA A 56 4.25 4.55 -6.27
CA ALA A 56 5.54 4.63 -6.96
C ALA A 56 6.20 5.99 -6.69
N ILE A 57 7.49 6.01 -6.35
CA ILE A 57 8.21 7.26 -6.03
C ILE A 57 8.31 8.18 -7.24
N ASP A 58 8.56 7.60 -8.41
CA ASP A 58 8.65 8.24 -9.71
C ASP A 58 8.26 7.24 -10.83
N THR A 59 8.41 7.65 -12.09
CA THR A 59 8.03 6.85 -13.26
C THR A 59 8.90 5.61 -13.51
N PHE A 60 10.05 5.51 -12.86
CA PHE A 60 10.97 4.38 -12.97
C PHE A 60 10.86 3.40 -11.79
N ASP A 61 10.22 3.81 -10.70
CA ASP A 61 9.91 2.94 -9.56
C ASP A 61 8.85 1.91 -9.94
N THR A 62 9.01 0.68 -9.47
CA THR A 62 7.98 -0.35 -9.66
C THR A 62 6.81 -0.03 -8.73
N PRO A 63 5.57 0.10 -9.26
CA PRO A 63 4.41 0.34 -8.41
C PRO A 63 4.22 -0.76 -7.39
N ARG A 64 4.04 -0.36 -6.12
CA ARG A 64 3.83 -1.26 -4.99
C ARG A 64 2.40 -1.17 -4.51
N VAL A 65 1.80 -2.31 -4.18
CA VAL A 65 0.43 -2.34 -3.65
C VAL A 65 0.42 -1.72 -2.26
N VAL A 66 -0.46 -0.74 -2.07
CA VAL A 66 -0.61 -0.03 -0.80
C VAL A 66 -1.42 -0.89 0.16
N ILE A 67 -0.86 -1.16 1.35
CA ILE A 67 -1.53 -1.93 2.39
C ILE A 67 -2.14 -0.96 3.43
N PRO A 68 -3.47 -1.01 3.64
CA PRO A 68 -4.17 -0.12 4.58
C PRO A 68 -3.72 -0.33 6.02
N ALA A 69 -4.14 0.55 6.93
CA ALA A 69 -3.86 0.48 8.36
C ALA A 69 -4.62 -0.65 9.09
N ASP A 70 -4.49 -1.87 8.57
CA ASP A 70 -5.00 -3.11 9.15
C ASP A 70 -3.82 -3.91 9.72
N ASP A 71 -3.77 -4.02 11.05
CA ASP A 71 -2.66 -4.65 11.76
C ASP A 71 -2.58 -6.16 11.50
N ASP A 72 -3.72 -6.83 11.38
CA ASP A 72 -3.79 -8.28 11.13
C ASP A 72 -3.32 -8.60 9.71
N LEU A 73 -3.75 -7.82 8.72
CA LEU A 73 -3.31 -7.93 7.34
C LEU A 73 -1.80 -7.69 7.20
N ARG A 74 -1.29 -6.62 7.82
CA ARG A 74 0.14 -6.30 7.81
C ARG A 74 0.97 -7.37 8.51
N ALA A 75 0.53 -7.84 9.68
CA ALA A 75 1.22 -8.90 10.43
C ALA A 75 1.26 -10.20 9.63
N ARG A 76 0.16 -10.58 8.99
CA ARG A 76 0.10 -11.77 8.14
C ARG A 76 1.04 -11.67 6.95
N LEU A 77 1.07 -10.53 6.26
CA LEU A 77 1.99 -10.31 5.12
C LEU A 77 3.46 -10.41 5.55
N VAL A 78 3.81 -9.83 6.70
CA VAL A 78 5.16 -9.96 7.28
C VAL A 78 5.49 -11.43 7.61
N HIS A 79 4.53 -12.15 8.19
CA HIS A 79 4.71 -13.56 8.56
C HIS A 79 4.86 -14.48 7.33
N GLU A 80 4.02 -14.32 6.32
CA GLU A 80 4.09 -15.11 5.07
C GLU A 80 5.44 -14.92 4.36
N TYR A 81 5.95 -13.69 4.31
CA TYR A 81 7.26 -13.38 3.71
C TYR A 81 8.44 -13.79 4.61
N HIS A 82 8.22 -14.01 5.90
CA HIS A 82 9.23 -14.56 6.81
C HIS A 82 9.35 -16.08 6.66
N ASP A 83 8.22 -16.77 6.48
CA ASP A 83 8.15 -18.24 6.45
C ASP A 83 8.28 -18.83 5.04
N ALA A 84 8.36 -17.99 4.01
CA ALA A 84 8.67 -18.41 2.65
C ALA A 84 10.01 -19.19 2.63
N PRO A 85 10.10 -20.34 1.93
CA PRO A 85 11.30 -21.18 1.91
C PRO A 85 12.42 -20.55 1.06
N ALA A 86 12.92 -19.40 1.48
CA ALA A 86 14.19 -18.88 1.04
C ALA A 86 15.27 -19.67 1.79
N GLY A 87 16.07 -20.47 1.08
CA GLY A 87 17.13 -21.27 1.67
C GLY A 87 17.98 -20.48 2.67
N GLY A 88 17.86 -20.84 3.95
CA GLY A 88 18.67 -20.31 5.06
C GLY A 88 17.95 -19.30 5.96
N HIS A 89 18.40 -19.22 7.21
CA HIS A 89 17.98 -18.28 8.24
C HIS A 89 18.21 -16.81 7.83
N LEU A 90 17.36 -16.29 6.96
CA LEU A 90 17.47 -14.93 6.43
C LEU A 90 16.54 -14.03 7.25
N GLY A 91 17.10 -13.43 8.30
CA GLY A 91 16.35 -12.66 9.30
C GLY A 91 15.56 -11.45 8.77
N ARG A 92 14.91 -10.75 9.71
CA ARG A 92 13.98 -9.62 9.54
C ARG A 92 14.27 -8.67 8.37
N GLU A 93 15.53 -8.30 8.15
CA GLU A 93 15.91 -7.34 7.10
C GLU A 93 15.62 -7.83 5.68
N LYS A 94 15.78 -9.14 5.40
CA LYS A 94 15.50 -9.71 4.08
C LYS A 94 14.01 -9.87 3.82
N THR A 95 13.24 -10.17 4.87
CA THR A 95 11.76 -10.17 4.82
C THR A 95 11.25 -8.80 4.42
N PHE A 96 11.68 -7.73 5.09
CA PHE A 96 11.24 -6.38 4.73
C PHE A 96 11.73 -5.94 3.34
N ALA A 97 12.93 -6.32 2.93
CA ALA A 97 13.44 -6.00 1.59
C ALA A 97 12.66 -6.70 0.46
N ALA A 98 12.18 -7.93 0.69
CA ALA A 98 11.30 -8.62 -0.25
C ALA A 98 9.91 -8.00 -0.23
N LEU A 99 9.33 -7.79 0.95
CA LEU A 99 8.00 -7.23 1.12
C LEU A 99 7.89 -5.81 0.55
N SER A 100 8.94 -4.99 0.69
CA SER A 100 8.99 -3.62 0.17
C SER A 100 9.13 -3.53 -1.35
N ARG A 101 9.33 -4.65 -2.05
CA ARG A 101 9.33 -4.69 -3.53
C ARG A 101 7.91 -4.76 -4.08
N ASP A 102 7.03 -5.45 -3.37
CA ASP A 102 5.66 -5.73 -3.82
C ASP A 102 4.64 -4.83 -3.11
N PHE A 103 4.92 -4.46 -1.86
CA PHE A 103 3.99 -3.76 -0.98
C PHE A 103 4.57 -2.45 -0.43
N PHE A 104 3.66 -1.54 -0.10
CA PHE A 104 3.97 -0.27 0.53
C PHE A 104 3.00 0.04 1.67
N TRP A 105 3.54 0.46 2.81
CA TRP A 105 2.80 1.28 3.77
C TRP A 105 3.75 2.23 4.51
N PRO A 106 3.26 3.36 5.02
CA PRO A 106 4.07 4.26 5.82
C PRO A 106 4.70 3.53 7.00
N ARG A 107 6.01 3.75 7.22
CA ARG A 107 6.76 3.21 8.35
C ARG A 107 6.95 1.69 8.36
N MET A 108 7.02 1.03 7.19
CA MET A 108 7.36 -0.40 7.06
C MET A 108 8.57 -0.85 7.88
N TYR A 109 9.61 -0.02 8.01
CA TYR A 109 10.88 -0.38 8.66
C TYR A 109 10.96 0.00 10.14
N LYS A 110 9.86 0.44 10.76
CA LYS A 110 9.89 1.04 12.10
C LYS A 110 9.49 0.08 13.20
#